data_AF-A0A929I7T6-F1
#
_entry.id   AF-A0A929I7T6-F1
#
_cell.length_a   1.000
_cell.length_b   1.000
_cell.length_c   1.000
_cell.angle_alpha   90.00
_cell.angle_beta   90.00
_cell.angle_gamma   90.00
#
_symmetry.space_group_name_H-M   'P 1'
#
loop_
_entity.id
_entity.type
_entity.pdbx_description
1 polymer ?
#
loop_
_entity_poly.entity_id
_entity_poly.type
_entity_poly.pdbx_seq_one_letter_code
_entity_poly.pdbx_strand_id
1 'polypeptide(L)'
;MGRIVPLSKNPAPEKAERTAKALNEYLTYCHRVLTRLEDKPEGGTGNRLSANFLATQRCGRRIIQEPFIQRWGLAGMLIASVSVYAGLAHELGLTFVHAKDSRNPGEDLRERIHMALTDTSHDFIHVHTKVPDEAAHSGDPKKKEAAIASLVSTALTSSSRPRS
;
A
#
# COMPACT_ATOMS: atom_id res chain seq x y z
N MET A 1 -20.30 19.45 12.30
CA MET A 1 -19.07 18.86 11.75
C MET A 1 -18.15 18.55 12.91
N GLY A 2 -17.64 17.32 13.01
CA GLY A 2 -16.66 16.98 14.06
C GLY A 2 -15.41 17.83 13.89
N ARG A 3 -14.90 18.40 14.99
CA ARG A 3 -13.69 19.23 14.99
C ARG A 3 -12.49 18.37 15.34
N ILE A 4 -11.42 18.50 14.57
CA ILE A 4 -10.13 17.91 14.95
C ILE A 4 -9.56 18.73 16.10
N VAL A 5 -9.27 18.07 17.21
CA VAL A 5 -8.67 18.68 18.40
C VAL A 5 -7.31 18.04 18.68
N PRO A 6 -6.35 18.80 19.22
CA PRO A 6 -5.08 18.23 19.69
C PRO A 6 -5.32 17.10 20.69
N LEU A 7 -4.49 16.06 20.62
CA LEU A 7 -4.53 14.99 21.62
C LEU A 7 -4.12 15.54 22.99
N SER A 8 -4.90 15.22 24.03
CA SER A 8 -4.57 15.59 25.40
C SER A 8 -3.21 15.02 25.81
N LYS A 9 -2.40 15.81 26.53
CA LYS A 9 -1.02 15.47 26.95
C LYS A 9 -0.04 15.21 25.80
N ASN A 10 -0.26 15.81 24.62
CA ASN A 10 0.72 15.73 23.53
C ASN A 10 2.06 16.37 23.97
N PRO A 11 3.22 15.72 23.71
CA PRO A 11 4.53 16.25 24.10
C PRO A 11 4.94 17.53 23.34
N ALA A 12 4.22 17.91 22.29
CA ALA A 12 4.43 19.14 21.51
C ALA A 12 3.09 19.88 21.31
N PRO A 13 2.52 20.50 22.36
CA PRO A 13 1.16 21.04 22.36
C PRO A 13 0.93 22.11 21.29
N GLU A 14 1.87 23.05 21.13
CA GLU A 14 1.76 24.11 20.09
C GLU A 14 1.76 23.55 18.67
N LYS A 15 2.59 22.53 18.39
CA LYS A 15 2.63 21.88 17.06
C LYS A 15 1.35 21.12 16.78
N ALA A 16 0.81 20.44 17.81
CA ALA A 16 -0.46 19.73 17.71
C ALA A 16 -1.63 20.70 17.45
N GLU A 17 -1.66 21.84 18.13
CA GLU A 17 -2.66 22.89 17.92
C GLU A 17 -2.59 23.48 16.50
N ARG A 18 -1.39 23.83 16.04
CA ARG A 18 -1.19 24.30 14.66
C ARG A 18 -1.66 23.29 13.62
N THR A 19 -1.37 22.02 13.84
CA THR A 19 -1.78 20.93 12.93
C THR A 19 -3.30 20.77 12.93
N ALA A 20 -3.93 20.77 14.11
CA ALA A 20 -5.38 20.69 14.24
C ALA A 20 -6.07 21.89 13.55
N LYS A 21 -5.56 23.11 13.74
CA LYS A 21 -6.08 24.32 13.07
C LYS A 21 -6.01 24.18 11.55
N ALA A 22 -4.83 23.86 11.00
CA ALA A 22 -4.63 23.70 9.57
C ALA A 22 -5.51 22.60 8.96
N LEU A 23 -5.66 21.46 9.63
CA LEU A 23 -6.53 20.37 9.18
C LEU A 23 -8.01 20.76 9.19
N ASN A 24 -8.48 21.46 10.23
CA ASN A 24 -9.86 21.94 10.25
C ASN A 24 -10.13 22.91 9.10
N GLU A 25 -9.23 23.87 8.86
CA GLU A 25 -9.35 24.82 7.74
C GLU A 25 -9.39 24.10 6.38
N TYR A 26 -8.50 23.14 6.17
CA TYR A 26 -8.44 22.35 4.94
C TYR A 26 -9.69 21.49 4.74
N LEU A 27 -10.17 20.79 5.77
CA LEU A 27 -11.36 19.94 5.66
C LEU A 27 -12.63 20.77 5.46
N THR A 28 -12.73 21.95 6.07
CA THR A 28 -13.81 22.91 5.78
C THR A 28 -13.75 23.39 4.33
N TYR A 29 -12.55 23.66 3.80
CA TYR A 29 -12.36 23.97 2.39
C TYR A 29 -12.79 22.82 1.48
N CYS A 30 -12.32 21.60 1.71
CA CYS A 30 -12.69 20.41 0.93
C CYS A 30 -14.20 20.19 0.95
N HIS A 31 -14.84 20.30 2.12
CA HIS A 31 -16.29 20.16 2.23
C HIS A 31 -17.01 21.17 1.33
N ARG A 32 -16.64 22.45 1.40
CA ARG A 32 -17.22 23.49 0.51
C ARG A 32 -17.03 23.19 -0.97
N VAL A 33 -15.86 22.71 -1.37
CA VAL A 33 -15.58 22.36 -2.77
C VAL A 33 -16.44 21.17 -3.22
N LEU A 34 -16.47 20.11 -2.42
CA LEU A 34 -17.21 18.89 -2.76
C LEU A 34 -18.72 19.11 -2.77
N THR A 35 -19.29 19.85 -1.80
CA THR A 35 -20.71 20.22 -1.80
C THR A 35 -21.09 20.95 -3.09
N ARG A 36 -20.29 21.92 -3.54
CA ARG A 36 -20.55 22.65 -4.80
C ARG A 36 -20.47 21.78 -6.05
N LEU A 37 -19.68 20.71 -6.02
CA LEU A 37 -19.59 19.76 -7.13
C LEU A 37 -20.81 18.84 -7.17
N GLU A 38 -21.36 18.49 -6.01
CA GLU A 38 -22.59 17.68 -5.89
C GLU A 38 -23.87 18.48 -6.19
N ASP A 39 -23.88 19.79 -5.90
CA ASP A 39 -25.01 20.68 -6.19
C ASP A 39 -25.24 20.91 -7.70
N LYS A 40 -24.41 20.33 -8.58
CA LYS A 40 -24.66 20.33 -10.03
C LYS A 40 -25.77 19.32 -10.36
N PRO A 41 -26.86 19.74 -11.01
CA PRO A 41 -27.99 18.86 -11.27
C PRO A 41 -27.64 17.87 -12.39
N GLU A 42 -27.13 16.69 -12.04
CA GLU A 42 -27.31 15.52 -12.88
C GLU A 42 -28.63 14.86 -12.45
N GLY A 43 -29.59 14.84 -13.37
CA GLY A 43 -30.97 14.42 -13.15
C GLY A 43 -31.12 12.94 -12.76
N GLY A 44 -30.72 12.59 -11.55
CA GLY A 44 -30.82 11.26 -10.97
C GLY A 44 -31.70 11.27 -9.74
N THR A 45 -32.89 10.71 -9.86
CA THR A 45 -33.78 10.39 -8.74
C THR A 45 -33.17 9.28 -7.88
N GLY A 46 -32.64 9.63 -6.71
CA GLY A 46 -32.24 8.65 -5.71
C GLY A 46 -31.70 9.32 -4.46
N ASN A 47 -32.12 8.86 -3.29
CA ASN A 47 -31.63 9.27 -1.98
C ASN A 47 -30.16 8.82 -1.79
N ARG A 48 -29.23 9.43 -2.54
CA ARG A 48 -27.80 9.11 -2.46
C ARG A 48 -27.17 9.98 -1.40
N LEU A 49 -26.57 9.37 -0.38
CA LEU A 49 -25.79 10.09 0.63
C LEU A 49 -24.71 10.92 -0.06
N SER A 50 -24.56 12.18 0.34
CA SER A 50 -23.52 13.08 -0.17
C SER A 50 -22.14 12.59 0.24
N ALA A 51 -21.24 12.47 -0.72
CA ALA A 51 -19.81 12.22 -0.52
C ALA A 51 -19.05 13.55 -0.45
N ASN A 52 -19.59 14.50 0.31
CA ASN A 52 -19.07 15.87 0.38
C ASN A 52 -17.98 16.06 1.45
N PHE A 53 -17.44 14.99 2.04
CA PHE A 53 -16.48 15.09 3.13
C PHE A 53 -15.29 14.15 2.96
N LEU A 54 -14.11 14.61 3.39
CA LEU A 54 -12.91 13.78 3.44
C LEU A 54 -12.68 13.26 4.85
N ALA A 55 -12.73 11.93 5.02
CA ALA A 55 -12.27 11.29 6.24
C ALA A 55 -10.75 11.22 6.26
N THR A 56 -10.13 11.72 7.34
CA THR A 56 -8.68 11.63 7.55
C THR A 56 -8.40 10.72 8.74
N GLN A 57 -7.37 9.88 8.61
CA GLN A 57 -6.96 8.93 9.64
C GLN A 57 -5.47 8.62 9.48
N ARG A 58 -4.84 8.10 10.56
CA ARG A 58 -3.46 7.60 10.57
C ARG A 58 -2.43 8.62 10.09
N CYS A 59 -2.46 9.84 10.66
CA CYS A 59 -1.48 10.86 10.33
C CYS A 59 -0.07 10.47 10.82
N GLY A 60 0.92 10.67 9.96
CA GLY A 60 2.33 10.48 10.27
C GLY A 60 3.15 11.67 9.78
N ARG A 61 4.22 12.00 10.50
CA ARG A 61 5.23 12.94 10.01
C ARG A 61 6.26 12.15 9.24
N ARG A 62 6.52 12.51 7.98
CA ARG A 62 7.59 11.89 7.18
C ARG A 62 8.92 12.06 7.90
N ILE A 63 9.65 10.96 8.06
CA ILE A 63 11.02 10.92 8.53
C ILE A 63 11.83 10.42 7.34
N ILE A 64 12.78 11.23 6.87
CA ILE A 64 13.65 10.86 5.76
C ILE A 64 14.46 9.64 6.18
N GLN A 65 14.35 8.57 5.41
CA GLN A 65 15.17 7.38 5.62
C GLN A 65 16.50 7.50 4.88
N GLU A 66 17.54 6.86 5.42
CA GLU A 66 18.78 6.63 4.69
C GLU A 66 18.50 5.66 3.52
N PRO A 67 18.93 5.97 2.28
CA PRO A 67 18.77 5.07 1.15
C PRO A 67 19.44 3.71 1.39
N PHE A 68 18.80 2.65 0.91
CA PHE A 68 19.23 1.26 1.12
C PHE A 68 20.67 1.02 0.65
N ILE A 69 21.04 1.55 -0.52
CA ILE A 69 22.39 1.43 -1.06
C ILE A 69 23.44 2.15 -0.21
N GLN A 70 23.09 3.28 0.43
CA GLN A 70 24.01 4.01 1.29
C GLN A 70 24.26 3.23 2.58
N ARG A 71 23.21 2.63 3.14
CA ARG A 71 23.28 1.87 4.38
C ARG A 71 23.98 0.52 4.23
N TRP A 72 23.77 -0.17 3.09
CA TRP A 72 24.17 -1.57 2.91
C TRP A 72 25.16 -1.80 1.77
N GLY A 73 25.37 -0.83 0.88
CA GLY A 73 26.23 -1.00 -0.30
C GLY A 73 25.65 -1.92 -1.37
N LEU A 74 24.36 -2.25 -1.30
CA LEU A 74 23.69 -3.19 -2.20
C LEU A 74 22.65 -2.48 -3.09
N ALA A 75 22.61 -2.84 -4.36
CA ALA A 75 21.52 -2.45 -5.26
C ALA A 75 20.27 -3.27 -4.93
N GLY A 76 19.18 -2.58 -4.58
CA GLY A 76 17.96 -3.22 -4.10
C GLY A 76 16.76 -3.04 -5.03
N MET A 77 15.94 -4.09 -5.16
CA MET A 77 14.69 -4.09 -5.91
C MET A 77 13.52 -4.62 -5.08
N LEU A 78 12.31 -4.09 -5.30
CA LEU A 78 11.08 -4.54 -4.69
C LEU A 78 10.03 -4.84 -5.78
N ILE A 79 9.54 -6.08 -5.82
CA ILE A 79 8.51 -6.54 -6.75
C ILE A 79 7.19 -6.73 -5.99
N ALA A 80 6.18 -5.90 -6.26
CA ALA A 80 4.88 -5.98 -5.59
C ALA A 80 3.72 -5.38 -6.41
N SER A 81 2.49 -5.75 -6.04
CA SER A 81 1.27 -5.24 -6.66
C SER A 81 0.70 -3.98 -6.01
N VAL A 82 0.91 -3.76 -4.71
CA VAL A 82 0.21 -2.67 -4.01
C VAL A 82 1.04 -1.39 -3.94
N SER A 83 0.38 -0.27 -4.24
CA SER A 83 0.97 1.08 -4.31
C SER A 83 1.72 1.53 -3.05
N VAL A 84 1.34 1.03 -1.87
CA VAL A 84 2.07 1.32 -0.62
C VAL A 84 3.55 0.89 -0.71
N TYR A 85 3.84 -0.21 -1.43
CA TYR A 85 5.21 -0.68 -1.63
C TYR A 85 5.98 0.18 -2.63
N ALA A 86 5.30 0.83 -3.59
CA ALA A 86 5.95 1.80 -4.46
C ALA A 86 6.45 3.00 -3.65
N GLY A 87 5.64 3.49 -2.69
CA GLY A 87 6.04 4.53 -1.76
C GLY A 87 7.21 4.11 -0.86
N LEU A 88 7.19 2.86 -0.36
CA LEU A 88 8.29 2.31 0.44
C LEU A 88 9.59 2.17 -0.35
N ALA A 89 9.50 1.62 -1.56
CA ALA A 89 10.65 1.47 -2.45
C ALA A 89 11.26 2.85 -2.76
N HIS A 90 10.43 3.84 -3.10
CA HIS A 90 10.88 5.21 -3.31
C HIS A 90 11.55 5.81 -2.05
N GLU A 91 10.95 5.66 -0.86
CA GLU A 91 11.53 6.18 0.39
C GLU A 91 12.90 5.57 0.71
N LEU A 92 13.11 4.30 0.35
CA LEU A 92 14.37 3.59 0.58
C LEU A 92 15.34 3.64 -0.61
N GLY A 93 14.97 4.26 -1.73
CA GLY A 93 15.77 4.28 -2.96
C GLY A 93 15.94 2.90 -3.62
N LEU A 94 14.92 2.03 -3.52
CA LEU A 94 14.87 0.74 -4.21
C LEU A 94 14.24 0.89 -5.60
N THR A 95 14.69 0.09 -6.56
CA THR A 95 13.97 -0.09 -7.84
C THR A 95 12.63 -0.74 -7.55
N PHE A 96 11.53 -0.15 -8.02
CA PHE A 96 10.19 -0.73 -7.86
C PHE A 96 9.71 -1.36 -9.17
N VAL A 97 9.36 -2.64 -9.11
CA VAL A 97 8.70 -3.35 -10.21
C VAL A 97 7.26 -3.64 -9.82
N HIS A 98 6.33 -3.03 -10.57
CA HIS A 98 4.92 -3.27 -10.36
C HIS A 98 4.50 -4.60 -11.01
N ALA A 99 4.11 -5.57 -10.18
CA ALA A 99 3.60 -6.86 -10.62
C ALA A 99 2.07 -6.91 -10.42
N LYS A 100 1.31 -7.36 -11.41
CA LYS A 100 -0.14 -7.48 -11.28
C LYS A 100 -0.51 -8.73 -10.47
N ASP A 101 -1.63 -8.69 -9.76
CA ASP A 101 -2.27 -9.87 -9.17
C ASP A 101 -3.37 -10.35 -10.14
N SER A 102 -3.44 -11.65 -10.38
CA SER A 102 -4.44 -12.32 -11.18
C SER A 102 -5.37 -13.17 -10.30
N ARG A 103 -6.20 -14.01 -10.93
CA ARG A 103 -6.99 -15.01 -10.19
C ARG A 103 -6.17 -16.25 -9.80
N ASN A 104 -4.89 -16.33 -10.19
CA ASN A 104 -4.00 -17.43 -9.87
C ASN A 104 -2.77 -16.91 -9.10
N PRO A 105 -2.88 -16.77 -7.77
CA PRO A 105 -1.81 -16.19 -6.97
C PRO A 105 -0.50 -16.97 -6.95
N GLY A 106 -0.57 -18.29 -7.17
CA GLY A 106 0.61 -19.14 -7.28
C GLY A 106 1.42 -18.83 -8.53
N GLU A 107 0.75 -18.64 -9.67
CA GLU A 107 1.40 -18.21 -10.92
C GLU A 107 1.95 -16.79 -10.80
N ASP A 108 1.21 -15.87 -10.18
CA ASP A 108 1.69 -14.50 -9.96
C ASP A 108 2.97 -14.48 -9.13
N LEU A 109 3.04 -15.30 -8.06
CA LEU A 109 4.24 -15.43 -7.24
C LEU A 109 5.38 -16.08 -8.03
N ARG A 110 5.09 -17.12 -8.83
CA ARG A 110 6.08 -17.79 -9.69
C ARG A 110 6.70 -16.81 -10.67
N GLU A 111 5.91 -15.97 -11.32
CA GLU A 111 6.39 -14.93 -12.24
C GLU A 111 7.29 -13.91 -11.53
N ARG A 112 6.91 -13.47 -10.32
CA ARG A 112 7.74 -12.55 -9.52
C ARG A 112 9.08 -13.16 -9.12
N ILE A 113 9.07 -14.42 -8.70
CA ILE A 113 10.28 -15.17 -8.38
C ILE A 113 11.13 -15.32 -9.65
N HIS A 114 10.53 -15.63 -10.80
CA HIS A 114 11.27 -15.72 -12.05
C HIS A 114 11.92 -14.39 -12.46
N MET A 115 11.22 -13.26 -12.31
CA MET A 115 11.80 -11.93 -12.50
C MET A 115 12.97 -11.69 -11.54
N ALA A 116 12.84 -12.06 -10.28
CA ALA A 116 13.91 -11.93 -9.30
C ALA A 116 15.13 -12.80 -9.64
N LEU A 117 14.93 -14.05 -10.08
CA LEU A 117 16.01 -14.98 -10.39
C LEU A 117 16.74 -14.67 -11.71
N THR A 118 16.10 -13.96 -12.64
CA THR A 118 16.69 -13.57 -13.92
C THR A 118 17.32 -12.18 -13.89
N ASP A 119 17.08 -11.39 -12.83
CA ASP A 119 17.73 -10.10 -12.63
C ASP A 119 19.23 -10.30 -12.31
N THR A 120 20.07 -9.53 -13.00
CA THR A 120 21.53 -9.53 -12.84
C THR A 120 22.09 -8.18 -12.38
N SER A 121 21.20 -7.23 -12.09
CA SER A 121 21.51 -5.83 -11.80
C SER A 121 21.35 -5.46 -10.33
N HIS A 122 20.63 -6.28 -9.55
CA HIS A 122 20.35 -6.06 -8.14
C HIS A 122 20.91 -7.19 -7.28
N ASP A 123 21.45 -6.83 -6.12
CA ASP A 123 22.03 -7.76 -5.14
C ASP A 123 20.98 -8.24 -4.12
N PHE A 124 19.95 -7.43 -3.91
CA PHE A 124 18.86 -7.71 -2.97
C PHE A 124 17.52 -7.50 -3.65
N ILE A 125 16.67 -8.54 -3.63
CA ILE A 125 15.36 -8.50 -4.27
C ILE A 125 14.28 -8.94 -3.27
N HIS A 126 13.37 -8.03 -2.96
CA HIS A 126 12.19 -8.32 -2.15
C HIS A 126 11.02 -8.69 -3.07
N VAL A 127 10.59 -9.95 -3.03
CA VAL A 127 9.37 -10.43 -3.71
C VAL A 127 8.21 -10.44 -2.71
N HIS A 128 7.11 -9.77 -3.05
CA HIS A 128 5.97 -9.62 -2.14
C HIS A 128 4.70 -10.34 -2.65
N THR A 129 3.92 -10.92 -1.73
CA THR A 129 2.54 -11.40 -1.96
C THR A 129 1.64 -11.09 -0.76
N LYS A 130 0.39 -10.70 -1.00
CA LYS A 130 -0.62 -10.40 0.03
C LYS A 130 -1.54 -11.56 0.38
N VAL A 131 -1.50 -12.62 -0.41
CA VAL A 131 -2.48 -13.70 -0.39
C VAL A 131 -2.68 -14.31 1.01
N PRO A 132 -1.63 -14.54 1.83
CA PRO A 132 -1.83 -15.04 3.20
C PRO A 132 -2.49 -14.02 4.15
N ASP A 133 -2.29 -12.72 3.94
CA ASP A 133 -2.89 -11.64 4.71
C ASP A 133 -4.38 -11.48 4.36
N GLU A 134 -4.69 -11.47 3.07
CA GLU A 134 -6.07 -11.40 2.58
C GLU A 134 -6.92 -12.59 3.05
N ALA A 135 -6.34 -13.80 3.04
CA ALA A 135 -7.00 -14.98 3.58
C ALA A 135 -7.22 -14.88 5.11
N ALA A 136 -6.34 -14.20 5.83
CA ALA A 136 -6.46 -14.03 7.29
C ALA A 136 -7.62 -13.10 7.68
N HIS A 137 -8.04 -12.18 6.82
CA HIS A 137 -9.18 -11.29 7.10
C HIS A 137 -10.50 -12.04 7.31
N SER A 138 -10.63 -13.28 6.83
CA SER A 138 -11.83 -14.08 7.10
C SER A 138 -11.85 -14.68 8.51
N GLY A 139 -10.77 -14.57 9.28
CA GLY A 139 -10.62 -15.18 10.60
C GLY A 139 -10.58 -16.72 10.59
N ASP A 140 -10.40 -17.34 9.42
CA ASP A 140 -10.41 -18.80 9.25
C ASP A 140 -8.99 -19.32 9.01
N PRO A 141 -8.38 -20.02 9.98
CA PRO A 141 -7.03 -20.56 9.84
C PRO A 141 -6.88 -21.52 8.66
N LYS A 142 -7.90 -22.31 8.32
CA LYS A 142 -7.83 -23.29 7.22
C LYS A 142 -7.76 -22.61 5.87
N LYS A 143 -8.44 -21.48 5.70
CA LYS A 143 -8.34 -20.68 4.47
C LYS A 143 -6.93 -20.10 4.29
N LYS A 144 -6.32 -19.63 5.38
CA LYS A 144 -4.94 -19.13 5.35
C LYS A 144 -3.94 -20.24 5.03
N GLU A 145 -4.11 -21.42 5.63
CA GLU A 145 -3.29 -22.60 5.33
C GLU A 145 -3.39 -22.99 3.85
N ALA A 146 -4.61 -23.12 3.32
CA ALA A 146 -4.84 -23.44 1.91
C ALA A 146 -4.25 -22.40 0.96
N ALA A 147 -4.37 -21.10 1.31
CA ALA A 147 -3.78 -20.02 0.53
C ALA A 147 -2.25 -20.11 0.49
N ILE A 148 -1.59 -20.39 1.62
CA ILE A 148 -0.14 -20.61 1.68
C ILE A 148 0.26 -21.84 0.86
N ALA A 149 -0.44 -22.97 1.04
CA ALA A 149 -0.15 -24.20 0.32
C ALA A 149 -0.23 -24.01 -1.21
N SER A 150 -1.26 -23.29 -1.68
CA SER A 150 -1.44 -22.97 -3.11
C SER A 150 -0.33 -22.10 -3.68
N LEU A 151 0.26 -21.20 -2.89
CA LEU A 151 1.41 -20.40 -3.33
C LEU A 151 2.63 -21.30 -3.52
N VAL A 152 2.92 -22.16 -2.53
CA VAL A 152 4.12 -23.00 -2.52
C VAL A 152 4.07 -24.06 -3.61
N SER A 153 2.93 -24.74 -3.78
CA SER A 153 2.78 -25.83 -4.76
C SER A 153 3.03 -25.39 -6.20
N THR A 154 2.72 -24.13 -6.51
CA THR A 154 2.79 -23.58 -7.87
C THR A 154 4.07 -22.77 -8.10
N ALA A 155 4.55 -22.06 -7.07
CA ALA A 155 5.77 -21.26 -7.19
C ALA A 155 7.05 -22.11 -7.24
N LEU A 156 7.04 -23.31 -6.63
CA LEU A 156 8.22 -24.19 -6.53
C LEU A 156 8.24 -25.32 -7.56
N THR A 157 7.20 -25.50 -8.37
CA THR A 157 7.24 -26.41 -9.52
C THR A 157 8.12 -25.79 -10.60
N SER A 158 9.43 -26.04 -10.49
CA SER A 158 10.38 -25.80 -11.56
C SER A 158 9.95 -26.56 -12.81
N SER A 159 9.71 -25.85 -13.91
CA SER A 159 9.87 -26.41 -15.25
C SER A 159 11.24 -27.09 -15.26
N SER A 160 11.23 -28.41 -15.42
CA SER A 160 12.40 -29.23 -15.65
C SER A 160 13.15 -28.64 -16.85
N ARG A 161 14.27 -27.94 -16.60
CA ARG A 161 15.25 -27.71 -17.66
C ARG A 161 15.74 -29.09 -18.13
N PRO A 162 15.61 -29.46 -19.41
CA PRO A 162 16.37 -30.59 -19.91
C PRO A 162 17.86 -30.23 -19.73
N ARG A 163 18.60 -31.08 -19.02
CA ARG A 163 20.04 -30.97 -18.96
C ARG A 163 20.56 -31.22 -20.38
N SER A 164 21.27 -30.25 -20.93
CA SER A 164 22.17 -30.43 -22.09
C SER A 164 23.41 -31.19 -21.66
#